data_AF-A0A0D2NGS8-F1
#
_entry.id   AF-A0A0D2NGS8-F1
#
_cell.length_a   1.000
_cell.length_b   1.000
_cell.length_c   1.000
_cell.angle_alpha   90.00
_cell.angle_beta   90.00
_cell.angle_gamma   90.00
#
_symmetry.space_group_name_H-M   'P 1'
#
loop_
_entity.id
_entity.type
_entity.pdbx_description
1 polymer ?
#
loop_
_entity_poly.entity_id
_entity_poly.type
_entity_poly.pdbx_seq_one_letter_code
_entity_poly.pdbx_strand_id
1 'polypeptide(L)'
;PYTTDELQENARAYSILSQCFKEMFEWIAAAVKLFLPEEYEILAQYADVLPVDASCPAYPFTNFVVNFNVTTTLHRDWKDMKFCVVVALSDDHSSGGDLCFAEPGVRLQLRNGDIVMFLSGKLTHFNMHFQGI
;
A
#
# COMPACT_ATOMS: atom_id res chain seq x y z
N PRO A 1 2.12 5.59 18.63
CA PRO A 1 1.87 4.34 17.87
C PRO A 1 2.12 3.13 18.77
N TYR A 2 1.20 2.18 18.76
CA TYR A 2 1.28 0.91 19.47
C TYR A 2 1.06 -0.21 18.46
N THR A 3 1.63 -1.39 18.70
CA THR A 3 1.39 -2.60 17.90
C THR A 3 -0.12 -2.86 17.86
N THR A 4 -0.68 -2.99 16.65
CA THR A 4 -2.11 -3.26 16.50
C THR A 4 -2.48 -4.64 17.03
N ASP A 5 -3.70 -4.79 17.54
CA ASP A 5 -4.21 -6.09 17.99
C ASP A 5 -4.16 -7.12 16.85
N GLU A 6 -4.48 -6.69 15.62
CA GLU A 6 -4.40 -7.51 14.42
C GLU A 6 -2.99 -8.06 14.16
N LEU A 7 -1.94 -7.25 14.37
CA LEU A 7 -0.56 -7.71 14.24
C LEU A 7 -0.19 -8.70 15.34
N GLN A 8 -0.68 -8.52 16.56
CA GLN A 8 -0.44 -9.46 17.66
C GLN A 8 -1.11 -10.81 17.39
N GLU A 9 -2.36 -10.80 16.95
CA GLU A 9 -3.15 -12.00 16.62
C GLU A 9 -2.61 -12.73 15.39
N ASN A 10 -2.05 -11.98 14.43
CA ASN A 10 -1.60 -12.52 13.13
C ASN A 10 -0.08 -12.45 12.94
N ALA A 11 0.71 -12.42 14.02
CA ALA A 11 2.16 -12.24 13.98
C ALA A 11 2.88 -13.22 13.03
N ARG A 12 2.40 -14.48 12.95
CA ARG A 12 2.93 -15.48 12.02
C ARG A 12 2.66 -15.10 10.56
N ALA A 13 1.42 -14.72 10.23
CA ALA A 13 1.06 -14.32 8.87
C ALA A 13 1.83 -13.06 8.45
N TYR A 14 1.93 -12.09 9.36
CA TYR A 14 2.73 -10.89 9.15
C TYR A 14 4.20 -11.22 8.83
N SER A 15 4.83 -12.12 9.61
CA SER A 15 6.22 -12.54 9.37
C SER A 15 6.41 -13.20 8.01
N ILE A 16 5.49 -14.10 7.62
CA ILE A 16 5.51 -14.75 6.30
C ILE A 16 5.37 -13.71 5.18
N LEU A 17 4.37 -12.83 5.26
CA LEU A 17 4.15 -11.78 4.26
C LEU A 17 5.33 -10.82 4.16
N SER A 18 5.91 -10.44 5.30
CA SER A 18 7.11 -9.60 5.36
C SER A 18 8.28 -10.23 4.63
N GLN A 19 8.45 -11.55 4.75
CA GLN A 19 9.51 -12.28 4.06
C GLN A 19 9.20 -12.45 2.57
N CYS A 20 7.95 -12.80 2.21
CA CYS A 20 7.53 -12.98 0.82
C CYS A 20 7.63 -11.69 0.01
N PHE A 21 7.29 -10.54 0.60
CA PHE A 21 7.27 -9.24 -0.08
C PHE A 21 8.56 -8.45 0.08
N LYS A 22 9.58 -9.00 0.74
CA LYS A 22 10.83 -8.29 1.04
C LYS A 22 11.45 -7.64 -0.20
N GLU A 23 11.68 -8.42 -1.26
CA GLU A 23 12.32 -7.90 -2.48
C GLU A 23 11.48 -6.83 -3.17
N MET A 24 10.15 -6.98 -3.14
CA MET A 24 9.22 -5.99 -3.68
C MET A 24 9.27 -4.69 -2.85
N PHE A 25 9.30 -4.78 -1.53
CA PHE A 25 9.42 -3.60 -0.66
C PHE A 25 10.75 -2.88 -0.85
N GLU A 26 11.86 -3.61 -0.93
CA GLU A 26 13.19 -3.03 -1.20
C GLU A 26 13.21 -2.32 -2.56
N TRP A 27 12.60 -2.92 -3.59
CA TRP A 27 12.49 -2.30 -4.91
C TRP A 27 11.62 -1.03 -4.89
N ILE A 28 10.45 -1.06 -4.24
CA ILE A 28 9.57 0.11 -4.11
C ILE A 28 10.30 1.23 -3.36
N ALA A 29 10.99 0.91 -2.27
CA ALA A 29 11.76 1.88 -1.50
C ALA A 29 12.85 2.54 -2.37
N ALA A 30 13.59 1.75 -3.15
CA ALA A 30 14.60 2.26 -4.07
C ALA A 30 13.99 3.13 -5.18
N ALA A 31 12.85 2.73 -5.74
CA ALA A 31 12.13 3.50 -6.75
C ALA A 31 11.64 4.84 -6.20
N VAL A 32 11.02 4.86 -5.02
CA VAL A 32 10.59 6.08 -4.34
C VAL A 32 11.79 6.99 -4.08
N LYS A 33 12.91 6.44 -3.56
CA LYS A 33 14.12 7.23 -3.31
C LYS A 33 14.72 7.84 -4.57
N LEU A 34 14.64 7.12 -5.70
CA LEU A 34 15.16 7.59 -6.98
C LEU A 34 14.29 8.68 -7.59
N PHE A 35 12.97 8.51 -7.59
CA PHE A 35 12.05 9.40 -8.31
C PHE A 35 11.48 10.54 -7.45
N LEU A 36 11.38 10.34 -6.14
CA LEU A 36 10.81 11.27 -5.16
C LEU A 36 11.70 11.34 -3.91
N PRO A 37 12.97 11.78 -4.04
CA PRO A 37 13.93 11.75 -2.94
C PRO A 37 13.48 12.59 -1.75
N GLU A 38 12.83 13.74 -1.97
CA GLU A 38 12.37 14.60 -0.88
C GLU A 38 11.24 13.94 -0.08
N GLU A 39 10.26 13.34 -0.77
CA GLU A 39 9.19 12.64 -0.09
C GLU A 39 9.67 11.36 0.58
N TYR A 40 10.65 10.66 0.00
CA TYR A 40 11.32 9.53 0.66
C TYR A 40 11.89 9.95 2.02
N GLU A 41 12.67 11.03 2.06
CA GLU A 41 13.29 11.51 3.29
C GLU A 41 12.26 11.93 4.34
N ILE A 42 11.15 12.55 3.92
CA ILE A 42 10.05 12.89 4.84
C ILE A 42 9.41 11.63 5.44
N LEU A 43 9.15 10.60 4.62
CA LEU A 43 8.58 9.34 5.09
C LEU A 43 9.55 8.61 6.03
N ALA A 44 10.83 8.54 5.65
CA ALA A 44 11.91 7.95 6.44
C ALA A 44 12.03 8.61 7.81
N GLN A 45 12.13 9.94 7.86
CA GLN A 45 12.18 10.70 9.12
C GLN A 45 10.96 10.43 10.00
N TYR A 46 9.77 10.35 9.39
CA TYR A 46 8.56 10.05 10.15
C TYR A 46 8.58 8.62 10.70
N ALA A 47 9.03 7.64 9.92
CA ALA A 47 9.16 6.26 10.37
C ALA A 47 10.19 6.11 11.51
N ASP A 48 11.32 6.81 11.42
CA ASP A 48 12.43 6.72 12.38
C ASP A 48 12.09 7.31 13.77
N VAL A 49 11.12 8.24 13.84
CA VAL A 49 10.69 8.83 15.13
C VAL A 49 9.53 8.07 15.79
N LEU A 50 8.95 7.06 15.13
CA LEU A 50 7.90 6.27 15.75
C LEU A 50 8.49 5.40 16.87
N PRO A 51 7.90 5.37 18.07
CA PRO A 51 8.38 4.61 19.23
C PRO A 51 8.14 3.09 19.11
N VAL A 52 8.16 2.52 17.90
CA VAL A 52 7.95 1.10 17.66
C VAL A 52 9.30 0.38 17.67
N ASP A 53 9.41 -0.69 18.44
CA ASP A 53 10.67 -1.45 18.65
C ASP A 53 11.25 -2.12 17.37
N ALA A 54 10.56 -2.05 16.24
CA ALA A 54 11.00 -2.64 14.97
C ALA A 54 10.62 -1.78 13.75
N SER A 55 11.54 -1.68 12.79
CA SER A 55 11.29 -1.09 11.48
C SER A 55 10.22 -1.88 10.72
N CYS A 56 9.28 -1.18 10.10
CA CYS A 56 8.34 -1.79 9.14
C CYS A 56 9.14 -2.42 7.98
N PRO A 57 8.79 -3.63 7.50
CA PRO A 57 9.44 -4.27 6.35
C PRO A 57 9.21 -3.46 5.05
N ALA A 58 8.18 -2.63 5.00
CA ALA A 58 7.88 -1.73 3.90
C ALA A 58 8.53 -0.34 4.07
N TYR A 59 9.63 -0.20 4.81
CA TYR A 59 10.35 1.08 4.94
C TYR A 59 10.61 1.73 3.57
N PRO A 60 10.36 3.04 3.36
CA PRO A 60 10.13 4.10 4.35
C PRO A 60 8.67 4.24 4.79
N PHE A 61 7.78 3.37 4.36
CA PHE A 61 6.41 3.35 4.86
C PHE A 61 6.36 2.77 6.28
N THR A 62 5.34 3.18 7.04
CA THR A 62 5.19 2.79 8.44
C THR A 62 4.29 1.58 8.63
N ASN A 63 3.60 1.14 7.58
CA ASN A 63 2.76 -0.05 7.58
C ASN A 63 2.51 -0.56 6.14
N PHE A 64 2.01 -1.78 6.03
CA PHE A 64 1.41 -2.31 4.80
C PHE A 64 0.10 -3.04 5.13
N VAL A 65 -0.80 -3.12 4.16
CA VAL A 65 -2.08 -3.83 4.27
C VAL A 65 -2.30 -4.72 3.06
N VAL A 66 -3.01 -5.82 3.24
CA VAL A 66 -3.41 -6.73 2.16
C VAL A 66 -4.93 -6.78 2.11
N ASN A 67 -5.50 -6.31 1.00
CA ASN A 67 -6.93 -6.33 0.77
C ASN A 67 -7.31 -7.55 -0.07
N PHE A 68 -7.84 -8.59 0.56
CA PHE A 68 -8.39 -9.76 -0.12
C PHE A 68 -9.72 -9.42 -0.78
N ASN A 69 -9.94 -9.91 -2.01
CA ASN A 69 -11.17 -9.66 -2.79
C ASN A 69 -11.55 -8.18 -2.84
N VAL A 70 -10.54 -7.37 -3.17
CA VAL A 70 -10.53 -5.92 -2.96
C VAL A 70 -11.88 -5.28 -3.30
N THR A 71 -12.53 -4.76 -2.27
CA THR A 71 -13.79 -4.05 -2.38
C THR A 71 -13.74 -2.89 -1.41
N THR A 72 -13.41 -1.71 -1.91
CA THR A 72 -13.40 -0.48 -1.13
C THR A 72 -14.51 0.42 -1.62
N THR A 73 -15.18 1.10 -0.69
CA THR A 73 -16.13 2.16 -1.03
C THR A 73 -15.37 3.44 -1.35
N LEU A 74 -16.06 4.44 -1.91
CA LEU A 74 -15.46 5.73 -2.22
C LEU A 74 -14.94 6.44 -0.95
N HIS A 75 -13.62 6.65 -0.87
CA HIS A 75 -12.95 7.21 0.31
C HIS A 75 -11.68 8.00 -0.03
N ARG A 76 -11.07 8.57 1.02
CA ARG A 76 -9.73 9.17 1.02
C ARG A 76 -9.02 8.78 2.31
N ASP A 77 -7.73 8.52 2.21
CA ASP A 77 -6.90 8.22 3.38
C ASP A 77 -6.34 9.52 3.95
N TRP A 78 -7.20 10.26 4.66
CA TRP A 78 -6.86 11.58 5.21
C TRP A 78 -5.69 11.57 6.21
N LYS A 79 -5.34 10.39 6.72
CA LYS A 79 -4.24 10.19 7.66
C LYS A 79 -2.91 9.90 6.97
N ASP A 80 -2.91 9.68 5.66
CA ASP A 80 -1.67 9.51 4.90
C ASP A 80 -0.94 10.84 4.78
N MET A 81 0.35 10.84 5.07
CA MET A 81 1.16 12.06 5.10
C MET A 81 1.35 12.68 3.71
N LYS A 82 1.49 11.87 2.66
CA LYS A 82 1.82 12.35 1.31
C LYS A 82 1.12 11.53 0.22
N PHE A 83 1.58 10.30 0.04
CA PHE A 83 1.13 9.40 -1.01
C PHE A 83 1.04 7.99 -0.44
N CYS A 84 0.22 7.16 -1.08
CA CYS A 84 0.21 5.72 -0.86
C CYS A 84 0.71 5.01 -2.12
N VAL A 85 1.07 3.74 -1.93
CA VAL A 85 1.44 2.83 -3.01
C VAL A 85 0.50 1.63 -2.95
N VAL A 86 -0.11 1.33 -4.08
CA VAL A 86 -0.91 0.12 -4.28
C VAL A 86 -0.17 -0.79 -5.24
N VAL A 87 -0.05 -2.06 -4.88
CA VAL A 87 0.43 -3.12 -5.76
C VAL A 87 -0.74 -4.05 -6.05
N ALA A 88 -1.02 -4.28 -7.33
CA ALA A 88 -2.03 -5.25 -7.73
C ALA A 88 -1.44 -6.66 -7.69
N LEU A 89 -2.08 -7.54 -6.90
CA LEU A 89 -1.78 -8.96 -6.85
C LEU A 89 -3.02 -9.71 -7.33
N SER A 90 -2.89 -10.42 -8.45
CA SER A 90 -3.99 -11.16 -9.04
C SER A 90 -3.50 -12.38 -9.83
N ASP A 91 -4.40 -13.33 -10.07
CA ASP A 91 -4.17 -14.39 -11.04
C ASP A 91 -4.77 -14.04 -12.41
N ASP A 92 -4.48 -14.85 -13.43
CA ASP A 92 -4.98 -14.67 -14.80
C ASP A 92 -6.50 -14.92 -14.94
N HIS A 93 -7.16 -15.39 -13.88
CA HIS A 93 -8.59 -15.69 -13.84
C HIS A 93 -9.42 -14.61 -13.15
N SER A 94 -8.75 -13.64 -12.53
CA SER A 94 -9.37 -12.53 -11.82
C SER A 94 -9.86 -11.45 -12.79
N SER A 95 -10.99 -10.82 -12.45
CA SER A 95 -11.55 -9.68 -13.20
C SER A 95 -12.16 -8.63 -12.28
N GLY A 96 -12.27 -7.39 -12.77
CA GLY A 96 -12.71 -6.27 -11.96
C GLY A 96 -11.63 -5.79 -10.98
N GLY A 97 -12.02 -5.29 -9.81
CA GLY A 97 -11.08 -4.77 -8.80
C GLY A 97 -10.36 -3.47 -9.18
N ASP A 98 -10.70 -2.89 -10.33
CA ASP A 98 -10.04 -1.72 -10.89
C ASP A 98 -9.97 -0.55 -9.91
N LEU A 99 -8.79 0.06 -9.81
CA LEU A 99 -8.58 1.26 -9.02
C LEU A 99 -9.15 2.47 -9.77
N CYS A 100 -10.10 3.15 -9.15
CA CYS A 100 -10.80 4.29 -9.75
C CYS A 100 -10.52 5.57 -8.95
N PHE A 101 -10.34 6.68 -9.66
CA PHE A 101 -10.17 8.02 -9.11
C PHE A 101 -11.33 8.91 -9.55
N ALA A 102 -12.11 9.41 -8.58
CA ALA A 102 -13.37 10.08 -8.86
C ALA A 102 -13.17 11.46 -9.51
N GLU A 103 -12.26 12.30 -8.98
CA GLU A 103 -12.03 13.65 -9.49
C GLU A 103 -11.51 13.68 -10.93
N PRO A 104 -10.48 12.90 -11.31
CA PRO A 104 -10.00 12.86 -12.70
C PRO A 104 -10.89 12.00 -13.60
N GLY A 105 -11.86 11.25 -13.06
CA GLY A 105 -12.70 10.32 -13.83
C GLY A 105 -11.91 9.18 -14.48
N VAL A 106 -10.82 8.74 -13.83
CA VAL A 106 -9.89 7.73 -14.36
C VAL A 106 -10.16 6.38 -13.72
N ARG A 107 -10.17 5.33 -14.56
CA ARG A 107 -10.22 3.93 -14.16
C ARG A 107 -8.94 3.24 -14.60
N LEU A 108 -8.22 2.66 -13.64
CA LEU A 108 -7.00 1.89 -13.89
C LEU A 108 -7.31 0.39 -13.79
N GLN A 109 -7.22 -0.29 -14.94
CA GLN A 109 -7.31 -1.74 -15.04
C GLN A 109 -5.93 -2.34 -14.80
N LEU A 110 -5.62 -2.57 -13.52
CA LEU A 110 -4.32 -3.05 -13.08
C LEU A 110 -4.19 -4.56 -13.35
N ARG A 111 -2.99 -4.98 -13.75
CA ARG A 111 -2.58 -6.36 -13.89
C ARG A 111 -1.70 -6.78 -12.72
N ASN A 112 -1.51 -8.09 -12.55
CA ASN A 112 -0.62 -8.61 -11.53
C ASN A 112 0.79 -7.98 -11.63
N GLY A 113 1.26 -7.41 -10.52
CA GLY A 113 2.54 -6.73 -10.42
C GLY A 113 2.52 -5.24 -10.80
N ASP A 114 1.40 -4.69 -11.30
CA ASP A 114 1.29 -3.26 -11.53
C ASP A 114 1.34 -2.48 -10.20
N ILE A 115 2.02 -1.34 -10.22
CA ILE A 115 2.26 -0.49 -9.06
C ILE A 115 1.72 0.90 -9.36
N VAL A 116 0.86 1.41 -8.49
CA VAL A 116 0.29 2.75 -8.58
C VAL A 116 0.65 3.54 -7.35
N MET A 117 1.24 4.71 -7.55
CA MET A 117 1.52 5.67 -6.50
C MET A 117 0.64 6.90 -6.69
N PHE A 118 -0.06 7.33 -5.63
CA PHE A 118 -0.98 8.45 -5.73
C PHE A 118 -1.21 9.15 -4.39
N LEU A 119 -1.73 10.38 -4.45
CA LEU A 119 -2.03 11.22 -3.28
C LEU A 119 -3.36 10.79 -2.65
N SER A 120 -3.38 9.69 -1.90
CA SER A 120 -4.58 9.09 -1.27
C SER A 120 -5.41 10.04 -0.40
N GLY A 121 -4.76 10.96 0.32
CA GLY A 121 -5.44 11.99 1.12
C GLY A 121 -6.09 13.10 0.28
N LYS A 122 -5.76 13.22 -1.01
CA LYS A 122 -6.28 14.25 -1.93
C LYS A 122 -7.20 13.72 -3.00
N LEU A 123 -6.98 12.48 -3.46
CA LEU A 123 -7.76 11.83 -4.51
C LEU A 123 -8.76 10.87 -3.89
N THR A 124 -10.03 11.11 -4.20
CA THR A 124 -11.10 10.20 -3.85
C THR A 124 -10.98 8.94 -4.70
N HIS A 125 -10.87 7.79 -4.06
CA HIS A 125 -10.61 6.53 -4.74
C HIS A 125 -11.44 5.37 -4.19
N PHE A 126 -11.58 4.35 -5.02
CA PHE A 126 -12.32 3.12 -4.72
C PHE A 126 -11.90 2.00 -5.67
N ASN A 127 -12.36 0.78 -5.37
CA ASN A 127 -12.22 -0.36 -6.26
C ASN A 127 -13.57 -0.74 -6.87
N MET A 128 -13.57 -1.06 -8.17
CA MET A 128 -14.72 -1.73 -8.79
C MET A 128 -14.90 -3.12 -8.17
N HIS A 129 -16.10 -3.70 -8.31
CA HIS A 129 -16.37 -5.05 -7.80
C HIS A 129 -15.37 -6.06 -8.36
N PHE A 130 -14.74 -6.82 -7.46
CA PHE A 130 -13.77 -7.86 -7.79
C PHE A 130 -14.47 -9.22 -7.97
N GLN A 131 -14.00 -9.99 -8.94
CA GLN A 131 -14.39 -11.39 -9.16
C GLN A 131 -13.12 -12.23 -9.35
N GLY A 132 -12.90 -13.16 -8.42
CA GLY A 132 -11.72 -14.04 -8.37
C GLY A 132 -11.82 -14.99 -7.17
N ILE A 133 -10.75 -15.74 -6.91
CA ILE A 133 -10.65 -16.72 -5.82
C ILE A 133 -9.94 -16.11 -4.61
#